data_AF-A0AAW6IRC2-F1
#
_entry.id   AF-A0AAW6IRC2-F1
#
_cell.length_a   1.000
_cell.length_b   1.000
_cell.length_c   1.000
_cell.angle_alpha   90.00
_cell.angle_beta   90.00
_cell.angle_gamma   90.00
#
_symmetry.space_group_name_H-M   'P 1'
#
loop_
_entity.id
_entity.type
_entity.pdbx_description
1 polymer ?
#
loop_
_entity_poly.entity_id
_entity_poly.type
_entity_poly.pdbx_seq_one_letter_code
_entity_poly.pdbx_strand_id
1 'polypeptide(L)'
;MFRKWQSLEDEGGNDNTRNPNRLSDNLRNAVPASLPKAKKKRKKSLRLKYLGRTPGKKSRTGKEVINRMKAQGIIRSSFKGTEFQASNGKWYPLSEADMAHEPMDAVKYWNTTGRKHGPKSKQVRKWMLDSNNYTLDHYSSNRSAGAKLKERYKPPLG
;
A
#
# COMPACT_ATOMS: atom_id res chain seq x y z
N MET A 1 52.38 -19.76 40.65
CA MET A 1 52.06 -19.24 39.31
C MET A 1 51.54 -17.79 39.46
N PHE A 2 52.43 -16.81 39.25
CA PHE A 2 52.32 -15.70 38.27
C PHE A 2 51.08 -14.78 38.46
N ARG A 3 51.19 -13.77 39.34
CA ARG A 3 51.55 -12.33 39.14
C ARG A 3 50.31 -11.49 38.73
N LYS A 4 49.61 -10.83 39.66
CA LYS A 4 49.90 -9.61 40.46
C LYS A 4 49.97 -8.34 39.59
N TRP A 5 48.90 -7.54 39.70
CA TRP A 5 48.78 -6.15 39.24
C TRP A 5 49.54 -5.22 40.20
N GLN A 6 50.21 -4.20 39.66
CA GLN A 6 50.80 -3.10 40.43
C GLN A 6 50.70 -1.78 39.65
N SER A 7 50.22 -0.75 40.33
CA SER A 7 50.23 0.68 39.94
C SER A 7 51.58 1.35 40.23
N LEU A 8 51.83 2.49 39.58
CA LEU A 8 52.51 3.74 39.98
C LEU A 8 53.05 4.43 38.70
N GLU A 9 52.55 5.60 38.28
CA GLU A 9 52.82 6.99 38.72
C GLU A 9 54.10 7.62 38.11
N ASP A 10 53.84 8.71 37.36
CA ASP A 10 54.55 9.98 37.18
C ASP A 10 56.08 10.06 36.93
N GLU A 11 56.47 10.74 35.83
CA GLU A 11 57.10 12.09 35.86
C GLU A 11 57.68 12.52 34.48
N GLY A 12 57.42 13.78 34.11
CA GLY A 12 58.37 14.79 33.59
C GLY A 12 59.12 14.58 32.26
N GLY A 13 59.04 15.57 31.34
CA GLY A 13 60.04 15.68 30.26
C GLY A 13 59.69 16.62 29.10
N ASN A 14 60.32 17.79 29.09
CA ASN A 14 60.18 18.94 28.19
C ASN A 14 60.85 18.78 26.79
N ASP A 15 60.35 19.60 25.84
CA ASP A 15 61.03 20.28 24.70
C ASP A 15 61.13 19.61 23.30
N ASN A 16 60.21 20.06 22.44
CA ASN A 16 60.43 20.66 21.10
C ASN A 16 61.51 20.08 20.16
N THR A 17 61.04 19.31 19.17
CA THR A 17 61.58 19.44 17.80
C THR A 17 60.46 19.47 16.76
N ARG A 18 60.49 20.55 15.98
CA ARG A 18 59.68 20.93 14.82
C ARG A 18 59.32 19.77 13.86
N ASN A 19 58.03 19.64 13.55
CA ASN A 19 57.59 19.34 12.18
C ASN A 19 56.15 19.86 11.93
N PRO A 20 55.96 20.94 11.15
CA PRO A 20 54.64 21.53 10.90
C PRO A 20 53.91 20.79 9.76
N ASN A 21 53.77 19.46 9.83
CA ASN A 21 53.01 18.74 8.81
C ASN A 21 52.33 17.45 9.31
N ARG A 22 51.49 17.58 10.34
CA ARG A 22 50.38 16.66 10.59
C ARG A 22 49.13 17.46 10.91
N LEU A 23 48.59 18.12 9.88
CA LEU A 23 47.14 18.31 9.82
C LEU A 23 46.53 16.92 9.92
N SER A 24 45.76 16.69 10.97
CA SER A 24 44.97 15.49 11.14
C SER A 24 44.08 15.31 9.91
N ASP A 25 44.30 14.24 9.15
CA ASP A 25 43.45 13.75 8.05
C ASP A 25 42.03 13.35 8.50
N ASN A 26 41.61 13.74 9.71
CA ASN A 26 40.35 13.35 10.33
C ASN A 26 39.26 14.42 10.28
N LEU A 27 39.41 15.45 9.44
CA LEU A 27 38.39 16.49 9.24
C LEU A 27 38.03 16.75 7.77
N ARG A 28 38.12 15.72 6.91
CA ARG A 28 37.70 15.83 5.49
C ARG A 28 36.67 14.81 5.02
N ASN A 29 36.29 13.82 5.83
CA ASN A 29 35.26 12.85 5.48
C ASN A 29 34.06 12.90 6.45
N ALA A 30 33.44 14.06 6.54
CA ALA A 30 32.05 14.16 6.99
C ALA A 30 31.26 14.90 5.92
N VAL A 31 31.04 14.24 4.78
CA VAL A 31 29.97 14.64 3.87
C VAL A 31 28.68 14.53 4.69
N PRO A 32 27.95 15.62 4.96
CA PRO A 32 26.69 15.50 5.68
C PRO A 32 25.79 14.57 4.87
N ALA A 33 25.39 13.45 5.47
CA ALA A 33 24.42 12.55 4.89
C ALA A 33 23.20 13.39 4.47
N SER A 34 22.96 13.48 3.16
CA SER A 34 21.92 14.31 2.61
C SER A 34 20.59 14.01 3.32
N LEU A 35 19.99 15.03 3.92
CA LEU A 35 18.66 14.91 4.54
C LEU A 35 17.70 14.22 3.57
N PRO A 36 16.89 13.25 4.01
CA PRO A 36 15.96 12.56 3.13
C PRO A 36 15.04 13.58 2.47
N LYS A 37 15.12 13.68 1.13
CA LYS A 37 14.27 14.58 0.33
C LYS A 37 12.81 14.33 0.70
N ALA A 38 12.12 15.39 1.11
CA ALA A 38 10.71 15.32 1.50
C ALA A 38 9.87 14.69 0.36
N LYS A 39 9.19 13.58 0.66
CA LYS A 39 8.37 12.87 -0.32
C LYS A 39 7.18 13.74 -0.72
N LYS A 40 7.12 14.17 -1.99
CA LYS A 40 6.00 14.95 -2.54
C LYS A 40 4.69 14.17 -2.39
N LYS A 41 3.68 14.78 -1.76
CA LYS A 41 2.37 14.15 -1.53
C LYS A 41 1.71 13.78 -2.87
N ARG A 42 1.44 12.49 -3.08
CA ARG A 42 0.81 11.99 -4.31
C ARG A 42 -0.61 12.56 -4.47
N LYS A 43 -0.93 13.08 -5.66
CA LYS A 43 -2.29 13.50 -6.00
C LYS A 43 -3.23 12.28 -5.93
N LYS A 44 -4.40 12.45 -5.32
CA LYS A 44 -5.42 11.39 -5.26
C LYS A 44 -5.95 11.11 -6.67
N SER A 45 -6.22 9.84 -7.00
CA SER A 45 -6.87 9.48 -8.25
C SER A 45 -8.30 10.01 -8.30
N LEU A 46 -8.84 10.22 -9.51
CA LEU A 46 -10.23 10.64 -9.70
C LEU A 46 -11.21 9.64 -9.08
N ARG A 47 -10.97 8.33 -9.22
CA ARG A 47 -11.74 7.27 -8.52
C ARG A 47 -11.84 7.54 -7.03
N LEU A 48 -10.71 7.82 -6.38
CA LEU A 48 -10.69 8.06 -4.93
C LEU A 48 -11.34 9.40 -4.56
N LYS A 49 -11.19 10.41 -5.41
CA LYS A 49 -11.84 11.73 -5.24
C LYS A 49 -13.36 11.62 -5.36
N TYR A 50 -13.85 10.93 -6.38
CA TYR A 50 -15.27 10.88 -6.75
C TYR A 50 -16.05 9.79 -6.02
N LEU A 51 -15.50 8.58 -5.95
CA LEU A 51 -16.22 7.44 -5.39
C LEU A 51 -15.81 7.15 -3.95
N GLY A 52 -14.58 7.47 -3.55
CA GLY A 52 -14.01 7.09 -2.25
C GLY A 52 -13.24 5.78 -2.30
N ARG A 53 -12.94 5.19 -1.13
CA ARG A 53 -12.18 3.93 -1.02
C ARG A 53 -13.07 2.75 -1.40
N THR A 54 -12.50 1.75 -2.08
CA THR A 54 -13.07 0.40 -2.16
C THR A 54 -13.15 -0.18 -0.75
N PRO A 55 -14.25 -0.86 -0.36
CA PRO A 55 -14.30 -1.60 0.89
C PRO A 55 -13.17 -2.64 0.95
N GLY A 56 -12.62 -2.87 2.14
CA GLY A 56 -11.66 -3.94 2.37
C GLY A 56 -12.36 -5.26 2.71
N LYS A 57 -11.69 -6.40 2.53
CA LYS A 57 -12.21 -7.75 2.85
C LYS A 57 -12.70 -7.91 4.30
N LYS A 58 -12.10 -7.18 5.25
CA LYS A 58 -12.47 -7.20 6.67
C LYS A 58 -13.61 -6.23 7.03
N SER A 59 -14.06 -5.37 6.11
CA SER A 59 -15.19 -4.47 6.34
C SER A 59 -16.52 -5.22 6.30
N ARG A 60 -17.63 -4.59 6.72
CA ARG A 60 -18.98 -5.16 6.61
C ARG A 60 -19.26 -5.66 5.18
N THR A 61 -19.11 -4.79 4.18
CA THR A 61 -19.30 -5.14 2.76
C THR A 61 -18.40 -6.28 2.31
N GLY A 62 -17.12 -6.27 2.72
CA GLY A 62 -16.18 -7.34 2.35
C GLY A 62 -16.54 -8.71 2.96
N LYS A 63 -16.99 -8.72 4.22
CA LYS A 63 -17.47 -9.93 4.88
C LYS A 63 -18.72 -10.49 4.21
N GLU A 64 -19.65 -9.63 3.81
CA GLU A 64 -20.86 -10.03 3.07
C GLU A 64 -20.50 -10.70 1.73
N VAL A 65 -19.55 -10.13 0.97
CA VAL A 65 -19.06 -10.74 -0.28
C VAL A 65 -18.44 -12.11 -0.01
N ILE A 66 -17.56 -12.21 1.00
CA ILE A 66 -16.90 -13.49 1.34
C ILE A 66 -17.93 -14.54 1.76
N ASN A 67 -18.91 -14.17 2.59
CA ASN A 67 -19.93 -15.11 3.06
C ASN A 67 -20.81 -15.60 1.90
N ARG A 68 -21.21 -14.70 0.99
CA ARG A 68 -21.94 -15.07 -0.22
C ARG A 68 -21.13 -16.03 -1.10
N MET A 69 -19.86 -15.72 -1.35
CA MET A 69 -19.00 -16.56 -2.20
C MET A 69 -18.68 -17.92 -1.55
N LYS A 70 -18.63 -18.00 -0.21
CA LYS A 70 -18.57 -19.28 0.52
C LYS A 70 -19.84 -20.10 0.28
N ALA A 71 -21.02 -19.49 0.43
CA ALA A 71 -22.30 -20.17 0.20
C ALA A 71 -22.45 -20.67 -1.26
N GLN A 72 -21.81 -19.99 -2.22
CA GLN A 72 -21.77 -20.39 -3.62
C GLN A 72 -20.71 -21.45 -3.94
N GLY A 73 -19.90 -21.88 -2.97
CA GLY A 73 -18.81 -22.84 -3.20
C GLY A 73 -17.60 -22.25 -3.96
N ILE A 74 -17.54 -20.93 -4.15
CA ILE A 74 -16.45 -20.22 -4.84
C ILE A 74 -15.29 -19.93 -3.89
N ILE A 75 -15.54 -19.95 -2.57
CA ILE A 75 -14.51 -19.89 -1.52
C ILE A 75 -14.53 -21.20 -0.73
N ARG A 76 -13.35 -21.78 -0.49
CA ARG A 76 -13.19 -23.03 0.25
C ARG A 76 -12.03 -22.96 1.24
N SER A 77 -12.03 -23.87 2.21
CA SER A 77 -10.85 -24.15 3.03
C SER A 77 -10.00 -25.23 2.35
N SER A 78 -8.70 -25.01 2.26
CA SER A 78 -7.69 -26.00 1.85
C SER A 78 -6.64 -26.17 2.95
N PHE A 79 -5.74 -27.14 2.80
CA PHE A 79 -4.64 -27.32 3.75
C PHE A 79 -3.70 -26.10 3.81
N LYS A 80 -3.67 -25.29 2.74
CA LYS A 80 -2.87 -24.06 2.64
C LYS A 80 -3.60 -22.83 3.19
N GLY A 81 -4.83 -22.99 3.68
CA GLY A 81 -5.69 -21.92 4.16
C GLY A 81 -6.90 -21.68 3.25
N THR A 82 -7.55 -20.52 3.41
CA THR A 82 -8.74 -20.18 2.62
C THR A 82 -8.36 -19.79 1.19
N GLU A 83 -9.00 -20.41 0.22
CA GLU A 83 -8.84 -20.16 -1.21
C GLU A 83 -10.14 -19.65 -1.83
N PHE A 84 -10.03 -18.95 -2.95
CA PHE A 84 -11.16 -18.54 -3.78
C PHE A 84 -10.89 -18.88 -5.26
N GLN A 85 -11.93 -19.20 -6.02
CA GLN A 85 -11.84 -19.33 -7.46
C GLN A 85 -11.97 -17.94 -8.12
N ALA A 86 -10.93 -17.52 -8.83
CA ALA A 86 -10.88 -16.25 -9.55
C ALA A 86 -11.67 -16.32 -10.87
N SER A 87 -11.82 -15.17 -11.54
CA SER A 87 -12.54 -15.07 -12.83
C SER A 87 -11.95 -15.94 -13.94
N ASN A 88 -10.68 -16.31 -13.84
CA ASN A 88 -9.99 -17.21 -14.76
C ASN A 88 -10.18 -18.71 -14.44
N GLY A 89 -11.05 -19.04 -13.48
CA GLY A 89 -11.36 -20.41 -13.07
C GLY A 89 -10.31 -21.07 -12.17
N LYS A 90 -9.18 -20.40 -11.88
CA LYS A 90 -8.11 -20.94 -11.02
C LYS A 90 -8.34 -20.59 -9.55
N TRP A 91 -7.89 -21.46 -8.66
CA TRP A 91 -7.93 -21.27 -7.22
C TRP A 91 -6.69 -20.51 -6.73
N TYR A 92 -6.91 -19.49 -5.90
CA TYR A 92 -5.85 -18.67 -5.31
C TYR A 92 -6.07 -18.48 -3.81
N PRO A 93 -5.00 -18.21 -3.03
CA PRO A 93 -5.15 -17.80 -1.64
C PRO A 93 -6.02 -16.55 -1.51
N LEU A 94 -6.90 -16.50 -0.51
CA LEU A 94 -7.77 -15.34 -0.25
C LEU A 94 -6.99 -14.03 -0.01
N SER A 95 -5.73 -14.13 0.43
CA SER A 95 -4.82 -12.99 0.58
C SER A 95 -4.58 -12.26 -0.74
N GLU A 96 -4.55 -12.98 -1.88
CA GLU A 96 -4.33 -12.47 -3.23
C GLU A 96 -5.59 -11.89 -3.89
N ALA A 97 -6.75 -11.99 -3.24
CA ALA A 97 -7.98 -11.40 -3.75
C ALA A 97 -8.01 -9.87 -3.56
N ASP A 98 -8.43 -9.14 -4.59
CA ASP A 98 -8.92 -7.76 -4.48
C ASP A 98 -10.46 -7.75 -4.57
N MET A 99 -11.10 -6.73 -3.96
CA MET A 99 -12.53 -6.47 -4.14
C MET A 99 -12.76 -5.85 -5.52
N ALA A 100 -13.10 -6.69 -6.49
CA ALA A 100 -13.37 -6.32 -7.88
C ALA A 100 -14.81 -5.81 -8.02
N HIS A 101 -15.05 -4.77 -8.82
CA HIS A 101 -16.43 -4.33 -9.08
C HIS A 101 -17.03 -5.23 -10.15
N GLU A 102 -18.18 -5.82 -9.85
CA GLU A 102 -18.91 -6.73 -10.74
C GLU A 102 -20.40 -6.59 -10.35
N PRO A 103 -21.34 -6.45 -11.31
CA PRO A 103 -21.17 -6.53 -12.77
C PRO A 103 -20.80 -5.21 -13.46
N MET A 104 -20.58 -4.13 -12.70
CA MET A 104 -20.37 -2.80 -13.28
C MET A 104 -19.11 -2.13 -12.74
N ASP A 105 -18.20 -1.80 -13.64
CA ASP A 105 -17.01 -1.04 -13.32
C ASP A 105 -17.30 0.29 -12.64
N ALA A 106 -16.42 0.65 -11.70
CA ALA A 106 -16.51 1.91 -10.95
C ALA A 106 -16.54 3.15 -11.87
N VAL A 107 -15.74 3.15 -12.94
CA VAL A 107 -15.70 4.27 -13.91
C VAL A 107 -16.99 4.36 -14.72
N LYS A 108 -17.54 3.22 -15.13
CA LYS A 108 -18.81 3.13 -15.86
C LYS A 108 -19.96 3.62 -15.00
N TYR A 109 -20.08 3.13 -13.75
CA TYR A 109 -21.06 3.63 -12.79
C TYR A 109 -20.97 5.14 -12.58
N TRP A 110 -19.75 5.67 -12.40
CA TRP A 110 -19.55 7.11 -12.24
C TRP A 110 -20.03 7.88 -13.46
N ASN A 111 -19.62 7.46 -14.65
CA ASN A 111 -19.90 8.16 -15.91
C ASN A 111 -21.39 8.16 -16.27
N THR A 112 -22.15 7.12 -15.92
CA THR A 112 -23.58 6.99 -16.24
C THR A 112 -24.50 7.54 -15.15
N THR A 113 -24.15 7.33 -13.89
CA THR A 113 -25.05 7.55 -12.74
C THR A 113 -24.39 8.43 -11.68
N GLY A 114 -23.23 8.02 -11.16
CA GLY A 114 -22.62 8.64 -9.99
C GLY A 114 -22.35 10.14 -10.14
N ARG A 115 -21.89 10.59 -11.33
CA ARG A 115 -21.56 12.00 -11.59
C ARG A 115 -22.75 12.95 -11.50
N LYS A 116 -23.98 12.45 -11.64
CA LYS A 116 -25.22 13.22 -11.47
C LYS A 116 -25.49 13.58 -10.02
N HIS A 117 -25.00 12.78 -9.08
CA HIS A 117 -25.18 13.00 -7.64
C HIS A 117 -24.01 13.76 -7.00
N GLY A 118 -22.88 13.88 -7.70
CA GLY A 118 -21.67 14.53 -7.22
C GLY A 118 -20.72 13.62 -6.43
N PRO A 119 -19.48 14.06 -6.21
CA PRO A 119 -18.43 13.27 -5.56
C PRO A 119 -18.80 12.85 -4.14
N LYS A 120 -18.76 11.54 -3.86
CA LYS A 120 -19.00 10.93 -2.54
C LYS A 120 -20.33 11.32 -1.89
N SER A 121 -21.33 11.68 -2.69
CA SER A 121 -22.69 11.84 -2.21
C SER A 121 -23.20 10.57 -1.52
N LYS A 122 -24.29 10.70 -0.75
CA LYS A 122 -24.91 9.56 -0.06
C LYS A 122 -25.24 8.43 -1.04
N GLN A 123 -25.72 8.77 -2.24
CA GLN A 123 -26.06 7.82 -3.31
C GLN A 123 -24.82 7.08 -3.83
N VAL A 124 -23.75 7.82 -4.14
CA VAL A 124 -22.48 7.24 -4.61
C VAL A 124 -21.87 6.33 -3.55
N ARG A 125 -21.91 6.74 -2.28
CA ARG A 125 -21.38 5.93 -1.18
C ARG A 125 -22.24 4.71 -0.86
N LYS A 126 -23.57 4.80 -1.02
CA LYS A 126 -24.48 3.66 -0.93
C LYS A 126 -24.09 2.59 -1.95
N TRP A 127 -23.92 2.96 -3.22
CA TRP A 127 -23.47 2.03 -4.26
C TRP A 127 -22.10 1.40 -3.96
N MET A 128 -21.13 2.22 -3.56
CA MET A 128 -19.78 1.77 -3.19
C MET A 128 -19.70 0.86 -1.95
N LEU A 129 -20.75 0.79 -1.14
CA LEU A 129 -20.80 -0.02 0.10
C LEU A 129 -21.79 -1.19 0.01
N ASP A 130 -22.46 -1.33 -1.12
CA ASP A 130 -23.34 -2.44 -1.43
C ASP A 130 -22.49 -3.63 -1.91
N SER A 131 -22.60 -4.76 -1.21
CA SER A 131 -21.83 -5.98 -1.47
C SER A 131 -22.24 -6.67 -2.78
N ASN A 132 -23.39 -6.33 -3.36
CA ASN A 132 -23.81 -6.86 -4.66
C ASN A 132 -23.07 -6.23 -5.84
N ASN A 133 -22.34 -5.13 -5.63
CA ASN A 133 -21.48 -4.51 -6.65
C ASN A 133 -20.04 -5.05 -6.63
N TYR A 134 -19.81 -6.19 -5.97
CA TYR A 134 -18.48 -6.73 -5.75
C TYR A 134 -18.41 -8.25 -5.91
N THR A 135 -17.28 -8.71 -6.43
CA THR A 135 -16.77 -10.08 -6.28
C THR A 135 -15.32 -10.04 -5.79
N LEU A 136 -14.74 -11.20 -5.52
CA LEU A 136 -13.29 -11.35 -5.32
C LEU A 136 -12.65 -11.86 -6.59
N ASP A 137 -11.60 -11.17 -7.04
CA ASP A 137 -10.79 -11.61 -8.17
C ASP A 137 -9.30 -11.46 -7.84
N HIS A 138 -8.45 -12.17 -8.57
CA HIS A 138 -6.99 -12.08 -8.41
C HIS A 138 -6.52 -10.65 -8.64
N TYR A 139 -5.68 -10.13 -7.75
CA TYR A 139 -5.22 -8.74 -7.82
C TYR A 139 -4.63 -8.37 -9.19
N SER A 140 -3.93 -9.29 -9.85
CA SER A 140 -3.29 -9.03 -11.14
C SER A 140 -4.34 -8.90 -12.24
N SER A 141 -5.24 -9.88 -12.33
CA SER A 141 -6.35 -9.89 -13.30
C SER A 141 -7.26 -8.68 -13.13
N ASN A 142 -7.71 -8.41 -11.90
CA ASN A 142 -8.58 -7.27 -11.57
C ASN A 142 -7.95 -5.93 -11.96
N ARG A 143 -6.67 -5.72 -11.62
CA ARG A 143 -5.96 -4.48 -11.96
C ARG A 143 -5.72 -4.34 -13.46
N SER A 144 -5.42 -5.45 -14.14
CA SER A 144 -5.26 -5.49 -15.59
C SER A 144 -6.57 -5.18 -16.31
N ALA A 145 -7.69 -5.76 -15.88
CA ALA A 145 -9.02 -5.51 -16.43
C ALA A 145 -9.35 -4.02 -16.35
N GLY A 146 -9.18 -3.40 -15.18
CA GLY A 146 -9.38 -1.97 -15.01
C GLY A 146 -8.47 -1.09 -15.88
N ALA A 147 -7.22 -1.51 -16.12
CA ALA A 147 -6.28 -0.79 -16.99
C ALA A 147 -6.62 -0.91 -18.49
N LYS A 148 -7.27 -2.01 -18.90
CA LYS A 148 -7.73 -2.23 -20.28
C LYS A 148 -8.98 -1.42 -20.62
N LEU A 149 -9.71 -0.91 -19.62
CA LEU A 149 -10.84 -0.01 -19.85
C LEU A 149 -10.36 1.27 -20.52
N LYS A 150 -10.92 1.58 -21.68
CA LYS A 150 -10.64 2.83 -22.41
C LYS A 150 -11.39 4.04 -21.82
N GLU A 151 -12.20 3.83 -20.78
CA GLU A 151 -13.00 4.86 -20.13
C GLU A 151 -12.19 5.71 -19.14
N ARG A 152 -12.47 7.01 -19.12
CA ARG A 152 -11.95 7.95 -18.12
C ARG A 152 -13.08 8.52 -17.28
N TYR A 153 -12.77 8.84 -16.02
CA TYR A 153 -13.71 9.51 -15.12
C TYR A 153 -14.02 10.92 -15.64
N LYS A 154 -15.28 11.17 -15.98
CA LYS A 154 -15.79 12.50 -16.37
C LYS A 154 -15.92 13.42 -15.14
N PRO A 155 -15.92 14.76 -15.31
CA PRO A 155 -16.21 15.67 -14.20
C PRO A 155 -17.65 15.47 -13.67
N PRO A 156 -17.92 15.85 -12.40
CA PRO A 156 -19.28 15.93 -11.86
C PRO A 156 -20.12 16.93 -12.69
N LEU A 157 -21.45 16.76 -12.65
CA LEU A 157 -22.39 17.60 -13.42
C LEU A 157 -22.88 18.85 -12.68
N GLY A 158 -22.54 18.98 -11.40
CA GLY A 158 -22.82 20.16 -10.57
C GLY A 158 -21.57 20.61 -9.84
#